data_AF-A0A6P1M873-F1
#
_entry.id   AF-A0A6P1M873-F1
#
_cell.length_a   1.000
_cell.length_b   1.000
_cell.length_c   1.000
_cell.angle_alpha   90.00
_cell.angle_beta   90.00
_cell.angle_gamma   90.00
#
_symmetry.space_group_name_H-M   'P 1'
#
loop_
_entity.id
_entity.type
_entity.pdbx_description
1 polymer ?
#
loop_
_entity_poly.entity_id
_entity_poly.type
_entity_poly.pdbx_seq_one_letter_code
_entity_poly.pdbx_strand_id
1 'polypeptide(L)'
;MAAKKTAKKASAKKVTKKAVAKKAPVKKAVAKKAPAKKKVAKKAAAKKTVVTKEKFYSMVNEAAYFAAENDGNAKSAVDYWMEAEAAISSKFQIK
;
A
#
# COMPACT_ATOMS: atom_id res chain seq x y z
N MET A 1 -7.39 -7.22 -53.16
CA MET A 1 -6.44 -8.23 -53.70
C MET A 1 -5.98 -9.07 -52.50
N ALA A 2 -6.68 -10.18 -52.18
CA ALA A 2 -6.38 -11.55 -52.63
C ALA A 2 -4.94 -11.97 -52.24
N ALA A 3 -4.67 -12.67 -51.12
CA ALA A 3 -5.00 -14.04 -50.71
C ALA A 3 -3.95 -15.10 -51.11
N LYS A 4 -3.82 -16.11 -50.22
CA LYS A 4 -3.28 -17.48 -50.41
C LYS A 4 -1.74 -17.64 -50.28
N LYS A 5 -1.17 -18.72 -49.71
CA LYS A 5 -1.69 -20.02 -49.22
C LYS A 5 -0.55 -20.88 -48.61
N THR A 6 -0.96 -21.81 -47.72
CA THR A 6 -0.51 -23.22 -47.53
C THR A 6 0.92 -23.51 -47.06
N ALA A 7 1.19 -24.18 -45.92
CA ALA A 7 0.74 -25.48 -45.37
C ALA A 7 1.54 -26.71 -45.85
N LYS A 8 1.98 -27.48 -44.84
CA LYS A 8 1.91 -28.96 -44.73
C LYS A 8 3.16 -29.81 -45.04
N LYS A 9 3.35 -30.80 -44.15
CA LYS A 9 3.87 -32.18 -44.33
C LYS A 9 5.30 -32.41 -43.80
N ALA A 10 5.69 -33.54 -43.18
CA ALA A 10 5.09 -34.63 -42.39
C ALA A 10 6.24 -35.61 -42.09
N SER A 11 6.28 -36.25 -40.91
CA SER A 11 6.89 -37.58 -40.63
C SER A 11 7.17 -37.69 -39.12
N ALA A 12 7.01 -38.78 -38.39
CA ALA A 12 6.49 -40.11 -38.65
C ALA A 12 6.24 -40.80 -37.29
N LYS A 13 5.27 -41.71 -37.28
CA LYS A 13 4.92 -42.63 -36.19
C LYS A 13 6.09 -43.58 -35.87
N LYS A 14 6.42 -43.79 -34.59
CA LYS A 14 6.86 -45.12 -34.12
C LYS A 14 6.56 -45.33 -32.64
N VAL A 15 5.90 -46.45 -32.39
CA VAL A 15 5.43 -46.97 -31.11
C VAL A 15 6.57 -47.77 -30.48
N THR A 16 6.89 -47.55 -29.21
CA THR A 16 7.60 -48.53 -28.38
C THR A 16 7.17 -48.44 -26.92
N LYS A 17 7.13 -49.62 -26.31
CA LYS A 17 6.37 -50.08 -25.13
C LYS A 17 7.28 -50.15 -23.89
N LYS A 18 6.66 -50.21 -22.69
CA LYS A 18 7.24 -50.43 -21.33
C LYS A 18 7.87 -49.16 -20.71
N ALA A 19 7.78 -48.88 -19.42
CA ALA A 19 7.48 -49.71 -18.26
C ALA A 19 6.76 -48.88 -17.16
N VAL A 20 5.90 -49.55 -16.41
CA VAL A 20 5.42 -49.10 -15.09
C VAL A 20 6.63 -48.92 -14.17
N ALA A 21 6.81 -47.70 -13.66
CA ALA A 21 7.66 -47.46 -12.51
C ALA A 21 6.94 -46.48 -11.57
N LYS A 22 6.30 -47.05 -10.54
CA LYS A 22 5.88 -46.35 -9.33
C LYS A 22 7.04 -45.49 -8.82
N LYS A 23 6.87 -44.18 -8.78
CA LYS A 23 7.51 -43.32 -7.78
C LYS A 23 6.50 -42.29 -7.29
N ALA A 24 5.94 -42.60 -6.12
CA ALA A 24 5.40 -41.58 -5.24
C ALA A 24 6.56 -40.65 -4.81
N PRO A 25 6.30 -39.35 -4.71
CA PRO A 25 6.84 -38.61 -3.58
C PRO A 25 5.75 -37.79 -2.90
N VAL A 26 5.52 -38.19 -1.64
CA VAL A 26 5.44 -37.32 -0.46
C VAL A 26 4.40 -36.20 -0.50
N LYS A 27 3.33 -36.44 0.27
CA LYS A 27 2.41 -35.45 0.85
C LYS A 27 3.16 -34.16 1.21
N LYS A 28 2.99 -33.10 0.42
CA LYS A 28 3.31 -31.74 0.89
C LYS A 28 2.35 -31.41 2.01
N ALA A 29 2.90 -31.31 3.22
CA ALA A 29 2.23 -30.76 4.37
C ALA A 29 1.61 -29.42 4.00
N VAL A 30 0.27 -29.33 4.04
CA VAL A 30 -0.45 -28.06 4.09
C VAL A 30 -0.13 -27.46 5.46
N ALA A 31 0.95 -26.69 5.51
CA ALA A 31 1.26 -25.86 6.65
C ALA A 31 0.14 -24.81 6.76
N LYS A 32 -0.75 -25.07 7.72
CA LYS A 32 -1.78 -24.18 8.25
C LYS A 32 -1.14 -22.81 8.56
N LYS A 33 -1.16 -21.86 7.63
CA LYS A 33 -0.90 -20.45 7.96
C LYS A 33 -2.14 -19.92 8.67
N ALA A 34 -2.13 -20.04 10.00
CA ALA A 34 -3.00 -19.25 10.86
C ALA A 34 -2.85 -17.76 10.49
N PRO A 35 -3.92 -16.95 10.48
CA PRO A 35 -3.77 -15.51 10.34
C PRO A 35 -2.93 -15.04 11.54
N ALA A 36 -1.73 -14.53 11.24
CA ALA A 36 -0.91 -13.87 12.23
C ALA A 36 -1.78 -12.80 12.89
N LYS A 37 -2.09 -12.99 14.17
CA LYS A 37 -2.77 -12.01 15.00
C LYS A 37 -1.97 -10.71 14.91
N LYS A 38 -2.43 -9.76 14.08
CA LYS A 38 -1.96 -8.37 14.15
C LYS A 38 -2.26 -7.90 15.57
N LYS A 39 -1.24 -7.88 16.43
CA LYS A 39 -1.28 -7.08 17.65
C LYS A 39 -1.46 -5.64 17.17
N VAL A 40 -2.70 -5.15 17.23
CA VAL A 40 -2.96 -3.71 17.19
C VAL A 40 -2.24 -3.18 18.42
N ALA A 41 -1.07 -2.57 18.21
CA ALA A 41 -0.38 -1.86 19.26
C ALA A 41 -1.38 -0.81 19.76
N LYS A 42 -1.88 -1.01 20.99
CA LYS A 42 -2.72 -0.06 21.69
C LYS A 42 -1.90 1.22 21.80
N LYS A 43 -2.14 2.16 20.88
CA LYS A 43 -1.49 3.47 20.85
C LYS A 43 -1.84 4.12 22.19
N ALA A 44 -0.89 4.11 23.12
CA ALA A 44 -1.02 4.83 24.37
C ALA A 44 -1.43 6.26 24.01
N ALA A 45 -2.52 6.74 24.61
CA ALA A 45 -2.99 8.10 24.36
C ALA A 45 -1.85 9.05 24.75
N ALA A 46 -1.14 9.57 23.75
CA ALA A 46 -0.10 10.56 23.96
C ALA A 46 -0.80 11.79 24.56
N LYS A 47 -0.35 12.21 25.74
CA LYS A 47 -0.82 13.45 26.36
C LYS A 47 -0.57 14.58 25.37
N LYS A 48 -1.63 15.31 24.98
CA LYS A 48 -1.49 16.46 24.09
C LYS A 48 -0.77 17.58 24.82
N THR A 49 0.20 18.21 24.16
CA THR A 49 0.90 19.37 24.72
C THR A 49 -0.04 20.57 24.69
N VAL A 50 -0.15 21.29 25.79
CA VAL A 50 -1.03 22.45 25.91
C VAL A 50 -0.31 23.70 25.35
N VAL A 51 -0.96 24.45 24.46
CA VAL A 51 -0.45 25.69 23.84
C VAL A 51 -1.49 26.80 23.94
N THR A 52 -1.03 28.05 23.99
CA THR A 52 -1.94 29.22 23.92
C THR A 52 -2.53 29.34 22.52
N LYS A 53 -3.67 30.03 22.43
CA LYS A 53 -4.35 30.28 21.15
C LYS A 53 -3.48 31.05 20.14
N GLU A 54 -2.69 32.02 20.60
CA GLU A 54 -1.72 32.72 19.73
C GLU A 54 -0.67 31.76 19.17
N LYS A 55 -0.07 30.92 20.01
CA LYS A 55 0.96 30.00 19.54
C LYS A 55 0.38 28.94 18.61
N PHE A 56 -0.86 28.52 18.83
CA PHE A 56 -1.59 27.65 17.92
C PHE A 56 -1.72 28.29 16.52
N TYR A 57 -2.16 29.55 16.44
CA TYR A 57 -2.29 30.23 15.16
C TYR A 57 -0.96 30.44 14.44
N SER A 58 0.12 30.79 15.16
CA SER A 58 1.45 30.87 14.56
C SER A 58 1.89 29.53 13.99
N MET A 59 1.69 28.43 14.73
CA MET A 59 2.02 27.09 14.25
C MET A 59 1.19 26.70 13.02
N VAL A 60 -0.10 27.00 13.00
CA VAL A 60 -0.98 26.71 11.86
C VAL A 60 -0.55 27.49 10.64
N ASN A 61 -0.22 28.76 10.80
CA ASN A 61 0.24 29.59 9.69
C ASN A 61 1.55 29.06 9.08
N GLU A 62 2.55 28.75 9.92
CA GLU A 62 3.82 28.16 9.46
C GLU A 62 3.58 26.80 8.79
N ALA A 63 2.78 25.93 9.40
CA ALA A 63 2.50 24.61 8.85
C ALA A 63 1.75 24.67 7.52
N ALA A 64 0.78 25.58 7.38
CA ALA A 64 0.06 25.80 6.13
C ALA A 64 0.99 26.33 5.04
N TYR A 65 1.88 27.27 5.38
CA TYR A 65 2.87 27.83 4.45
C TYR A 65 3.84 26.76 3.94
N PHE A 66 4.44 25.97 4.83
CA PHE A 66 5.35 24.90 4.42
C PHE A 66 4.64 23.76 3.70
N ALA A 67 3.40 23.43 4.06
CA ALA A 67 2.60 22.45 3.32
C ALA A 67 2.33 22.93 1.90
N ALA A 68 2.04 24.23 1.73
CA ALA A 68 1.87 24.83 0.42
C ALA A 68 3.16 24.81 -0.40
N GLU A 69 4.31 25.22 0.16
CA GLU A 69 5.60 25.16 -0.53
C GLU A 69 5.98 23.72 -0.93
N ASN A 70 5.76 22.74 -0.06
CA ASN A 70 6.13 21.34 -0.31
C ASN A 70 5.32 20.70 -1.44
N ASP A 71 4.03 21.03 -1.54
CA ASP A 71 3.14 20.52 -2.58
C ASP A 71 3.12 21.42 -3.84
N GLY A 72 4.02 22.41 -3.92
CA GLY A 72 4.08 23.35 -5.06
C GLY A 72 2.83 24.21 -5.19
N ASN A 73 2.15 24.48 -4.07
CA ASN A 73 0.96 25.31 -3.97
C ASN A 73 -0.25 24.78 -4.77
N ALA A 74 -0.37 23.45 -4.85
CA ALA A 74 -1.39 22.73 -5.61
C ALA A 74 -2.82 22.79 -5.04
N LYS A 75 -2.99 23.13 -3.74
CA LYS A 75 -4.31 23.24 -3.09
C LYS A 75 -4.69 24.70 -2.84
N SER A 76 -5.94 24.95 -2.45
CA SER A 76 -6.35 26.30 -2.04
C SER A 76 -5.72 26.66 -0.68
N ALA A 77 -5.52 27.96 -0.43
CA ALA A 77 -4.97 28.44 0.84
C ALA A 77 -5.82 27.99 2.05
N VAL A 78 -7.14 27.88 1.87
CA VAL A 78 -8.07 27.43 2.91
C VAL A 78 -7.87 25.94 3.21
N ASP A 79 -7.60 25.11 2.20
CA ASP A 79 -7.35 23.68 2.39
C ASP A 79 -6.07 23.44 3.19
N TYR A 80 -4.99 24.16 2.87
CA TYR A 80 -3.74 24.08 3.62
C TYR A 80 -3.92 24.52 5.07
N TRP A 81 -4.69 25.58 5.30
CA TRP A 81 -4.99 26.05 6.64
C TRP A 81 -5.80 25.02 7.45
N MET A 82 -6.83 24.43 6.85
CA MET A 82 -7.64 23.37 7.48
C MET A 82 -6.82 22.10 7.80
N GLU A 83 -5.99 21.63 6.87
CA GLU A 83 -5.10 20.49 7.10
C GLU A 83 -4.09 20.79 8.21
N ALA A 84 -3.53 22.00 8.24
CA ALA A 84 -2.62 22.43 9.29
C ALA A 84 -3.31 22.51 10.66
N GLU A 85 -4.52 23.06 10.73
CA GLU A 85 -5.33 23.08 11.96
C GLU A 85 -5.62 21.67 12.47
N ALA A 86 -6.02 20.76 11.58
CA ALA A 86 -6.28 19.37 11.94
C ALA A 86 -5.02 18.67 12.44
N ALA A 87 -3.88 18.89 11.77
CA ALA A 87 -2.60 18.29 12.15
C ALA A 87 -2.11 18.79 13.51
N ILE A 88 -2.26 20.09 13.80
CA ILE A 88 -1.80 20.70 15.05
C ILE A 88 -2.78 20.38 16.19
N SER A 89 -4.09 20.48 15.99
CA SER A 89 -5.10 20.13 17.02
C SER A 89 -5.10 18.64 17.39
N SER A 90 -4.59 17.77 16.51
CA SER A 90 -4.36 16.36 16.86
C SER A 90 -3.21 16.18 17.87
N LYS A 91 -2.21 17.07 17.87
CA LYS A 91 -0.98 16.95 18.68
C LYS A 91 -1.01 17.86 19.91
N PHE A 92 -1.69 18.98 19.80
CA PHE A 92 -1.73 20.04 20.78
C PHE A 92 -3.16 20.32 21.24
N GLN A 93 -3.30 20.75 22.49
CA GLN A 93 -4.56 21.23 23.04
C GLN A 93 -4.43 22.73 23.27
N ILE A 94 -5.42 23.49 22.81
CA ILE A 94 -5.45 24.93 23.05
C ILE A 94 -5.93 25.19 24.48
N LYS A 95 -5.27 26.09 25.19
CA LYS A 95 -5.67 26.59 26.52
C LYS A 95 -6.06 28.07 26.46
#